data_AF-A0A9D2G4Z2-F1
#
_entry.id   AF-A0A9D2G4Z2-F1
#
_cell.length_a   1.000
_cell.length_b   1.000
_cell.length_c   1.000
_cell.angle_alpha   90.00
_cell.angle_beta   90.00
_cell.angle_gamma   90.00
#
_symmetry.space_group_name_H-M   'P 1'
#
loop_
_entity.id
_entity.type
_entity.pdbx_description
1 polymer ?
#
loop_
_entity_poly.entity_id
_entity_poly.type
_entity_poly.pdbx_seq_one_letter_code
_entity_poly.pdbx_strand_id
1 'polypeptide(L)'
;MFAFEETRRTEKEMNGYDYVRALLYAYPKMEMLAEAVRTGARVRAGLSFRVPKDTLSVMESIAADMQYADRLLVWKEQLERVLRLLGEEELFLLEYKYFRRRRKLIGMEEAAFPLSERSYFRRQRELLEKLSVELNKRGYGREEFFCDFEGFSPLMRICSALGQGLERRLVERRNGGRMRFKDDQNSSASGGEGERFPRRMKNAMAATAAMPTESAAICQPEGLSDSAGSVAGVSSAGPEVSVR
;
A
#
# COMPACT_ATOMS: atom_id res chain seq x y z
N MET A 1 -0.34 2.46 36.36
CA MET A 1 1.02 2.94 36.01
C MET A 1 1.75 2.03 35.03
N PHE A 2 1.04 1.21 34.21
CA PHE A 2 1.65 0.25 33.27
C PHE A 2 1.45 0.59 31.79
N ALA A 3 0.68 1.64 31.47
CA ALA A 3 0.37 2.01 30.08
C ALA A 3 1.39 2.97 29.44
N PHE A 4 2.35 3.49 30.21
CA PHE A 4 3.33 4.48 29.73
C PHE A 4 4.68 3.88 29.29
N GLU A 5 4.93 2.60 29.63
CA GLU A 5 6.15 1.89 29.21
C GLU A 5 5.97 1.12 27.90
N GLU A 6 4.72 0.84 27.50
CA GLU A 6 4.43 0.06 26.29
C GLU A 6 4.55 0.89 25.00
N THR A 7 4.32 2.21 25.09
CA THR A 7 4.61 3.18 24.01
C THR A 7 6.10 3.47 23.83
N ARG A 8 6.94 3.23 24.85
CA ARG A 8 8.41 3.38 24.72
C ARG A 8 9.10 2.19 24.03
N ARG A 9 8.42 1.04 23.87
CA ARG A 9 8.96 -0.13 23.15
C ARG A 9 8.70 -0.09 21.64
N THR A 10 7.79 0.77 21.17
CA THR A 10 7.55 0.98 19.73
C THR A 10 8.49 2.00 19.09
N GLU A 11 9.26 2.73 19.87
CA GLU A 11 10.46 3.44 19.43
C GLU A 11 11.66 2.47 19.30
N LYS A 12 11.40 1.29 18.76
CA LYS A 12 12.47 0.47 18.20
C LYS A 12 13.03 1.28 17.04
N GLU A 13 14.07 2.08 17.36
CA GLU A 13 14.77 3.06 16.52
C GLU A 13 14.36 2.92 15.07
N MET A 14 13.37 3.71 14.64
CA MET A 14 13.13 3.87 13.22
C MET A 14 14.46 4.30 12.64
N ASN A 15 15.02 3.45 11.78
CA ASN A 15 16.29 3.76 11.15
C ASN A 15 16.12 5.11 10.46
N GLY A 16 17.08 6.03 10.59
CA GLY A 16 16.95 7.42 10.12
C GLY A 16 16.52 7.54 8.65
N TYR A 17 16.66 6.45 7.88
CA TYR A 17 16.33 6.33 6.46
C TYR A 17 14.98 5.64 6.15
N ASP A 18 14.13 5.35 7.13
CA ASP A 18 12.87 4.63 6.90
C ASP A 18 11.89 5.42 6.02
N TYR A 19 11.91 6.76 6.10
CA TYR A 19 11.11 7.62 5.22
C TYR A 19 11.58 7.48 3.75
N VAL A 20 12.89 7.47 3.51
CA VAL A 20 13.48 7.24 2.18
C VAL A 20 13.08 5.87 1.64
N ARG A 21 13.15 4.84 2.49
CA ARG A 21 12.72 3.48 2.10
C ARG A 21 11.24 3.45 1.76
N ALA A 22 10.39 4.11 2.54
CA ALA A 22 8.96 4.20 2.27
C ALA A 22 8.67 4.88 0.93
N LEU A 23 9.36 5.99 0.65
CA LEU A 23 9.30 6.68 -0.64
C LEU A 23 9.74 5.77 -1.79
N LEU A 24 10.87 5.08 -1.68
CA LEU A 24 11.36 4.15 -2.70
C LEU A 24 10.39 2.99 -2.93
N TYR A 25 9.75 2.47 -1.88
CA TYR A 25 8.71 1.46 -2.01
C TYR A 25 7.45 1.99 -2.69
N ALA A 26 7.05 3.23 -2.44
CA ALA A 26 5.86 3.83 -3.04
C ALA A 26 6.11 4.31 -4.47
N TYR A 27 7.34 4.73 -4.79
CA TYR A 27 7.72 5.44 -6.02
C TYR A 27 7.13 4.87 -7.32
N PRO A 28 7.24 3.56 -7.63
CA PRO A 28 6.70 3.03 -8.89
C PRO A 28 5.18 3.16 -9.04
N LYS A 29 4.48 3.45 -7.94
CA LYS A 29 3.02 3.52 -7.85
C LYS A 29 2.51 4.89 -7.39
N MET A 30 3.39 5.87 -7.20
CA MET A 30 2.99 7.17 -6.64
C MET A 30 1.95 7.90 -7.50
N GLU A 31 2.10 7.89 -8.82
CA GLU A 31 1.11 8.50 -9.75
C GLU A 31 -0.25 7.79 -9.66
N MET A 32 -0.23 6.46 -9.76
CA MET A 32 -1.44 5.64 -9.63
C MET A 32 -2.11 5.86 -8.27
N LEU A 33 -1.32 5.99 -7.19
CA LEU A 33 -1.82 6.25 -5.86
C LEU A 33 -2.45 7.65 -5.76
N ALA A 34 -1.79 8.68 -6.30
CA ALA A 34 -2.33 10.04 -6.33
C ALA A 34 -3.66 10.10 -7.10
N GLU A 35 -3.75 9.43 -8.26
CA GLU A 35 -4.98 9.40 -9.05
C GLU A 35 -6.10 8.63 -8.35
N ALA A 36 -5.77 7.52 -7.69
CA ALA A 36 -6.73 6.76 -6.89
C ALA A 36 -7.29 7.60 -5.72
N VAL A 37 -6.44 8.37 -5.05
CA VAL A 37 -6.84 9.29 -3.98
C VAL A 37 -7.75 10.40 -4.52
N ARG A 38 -7.38 11.05 -5.63
CA ARG A 38 -8.22 12.06 -6.29
C ARG A 38 -9.58 11.51 -6.71
N THR A 39 -9.60 10.31 -7.29
CA THR A 39 -10.84 9.64 -7.68
C THR A 39 -11.71 9.35 -6.46
N GLY A 40 -11.13 8.83 -5.38
CA GLY A 40 -11.84 8.60 -4.13
C GLY A 40 -12.42 9.88 -3.53
N ALA A 41 -11.67 10.98 -3.56
CA ALA A 41 -12.13 12.30 -3.11
C ALA A 41 -13.29 12.83 -3.96
N ARG A 42 -13.23 12.71 -5.29
CA ARG A 42 -14.32 13.09 -6.21
C ARG A 42 -15.59 12.27 -5.98
N VAL A 43 -15.45 10.95 -5.82
CA VAL A 43 -16.58 10.06 -5.51
C VAL A 43 -17.20 10.43 -4.17
N ARG A 44 -16.38 10.69 -3.13
CA ARG A 44 -16.87 11.15 -1.83
C ARG A 44 -17.59 12.48 -1.92
N ALA A 45 -17.07 13.43 -2.69
CA ALA A 45 -17.73 14.71 -2.94
C ALA A 45 -19.11 14.53 -3.60
N GLY A 46 -19.19 13.70 -4.64
CA GLY A 46 -20.45 13.41 -5.33
C GLY A 46 -21.49 12.67 -4.48
N LEU A 47 -21.07 11.94 -3.45
CA LEU A 47 -21.93 11.22 -2.51
C LEU A 47 -22.10 11.92 -1.16
N SER A 48 -21.58 13.13 -1.01
CA SER A 48 -21.55 13.86 0.27
C SER A 48 -22.93 14.05 0.89
N PHE A 49 -23.96 14.28 0.06
CA PHE A 49 -25.36 14.43 0.48
C PHE A 49 -25.97 13.19 1.18
N ARG A 50 -25.37 12.01 1.02
CA ARG A 50 -25.85 10.75 1.63
C ARG A 50 -25.22 10.47 2.98
N VAL A 51 -24.19 11.23 3.36
CA VAL A 51 -23.42 10.96 4.58
C VAL A 51 -24.07 11.71 5.74
N PRO A 52 -24.47 11.03 6.83
CA PRO A 52 -24.99 11.70 8.03
C PRO A 52 -23.83 12.27 8.85
N LYS A 53 -23.07 13.19 8.28
CA LYS A 53 -21.97 13.92 8.93
C LYS A 53 -22.10 15.40 8.64
N ASP A 54 -21.47 16.20 9.50
CA ASP A 54 -21.35 17.63 9.27
C ASP A 54 -20.65 17.93 7.93
N THR A 55 -21.17 18.94 7.23
CA THR A 55 -20.71 19.30 5.88
C THR A 55 -19.26 19.75 5.90
N LEU A 56 -18.87 20.54 6.92
CA LEU A 56 -17.51 21.03 7.06
C LEU A 56 -16.52 19.87 7.18
N SER A 57 -16.80 18.90 8.05
CA SER A 57 -15.95 17.71 8.24
C SER A 57 -15.80 16.89 6.96
N VAL A 58 -16.87 16.73 6.18
CA VAL A 58 -16.80 16.02 4.89
C VAL A 58 -15.92 16.80 3.91
N MET A 59 -16.10 18.12 3.81
CA MET A 59 -15.29 18.99 2.96
C MET A 59 -13.80 18.98 3.33
N GLU A 60 -13.47 19.08 4.62
CA GLU A 60 -12.10 18.99 5.13
C GLU A 60 -11.45 17.66 4.74
N SER A 61 -12.18 16.54 4.87
CA SER A 61 -11.64 15.22 4.49
C SER A 61 -11.33 15.12 3.00
N ILE A 62 -12.16 15.74 2.14
CA ILE A 62 -11.98 15.76 0.69
C ILE A 62 -10.78 16.65 0.33
N ALA A 63 -10.68 17.82 0.96
CA ALA A 63 -9.56 18.73 0.78
C ALA A 63 -8.23 18.09 1.20
N ALA A 64 -8.21 17.40 2.33
CA ALA A 64 -7.03 16.66 2.80
C ALA A 64 -6.60 15.58 1.80
N ASP A 65 -7.54 14.79 1.26
CA ASP A 65 -7.24 13.78 0.24
C ASP A 65 -6.64 14.40 -1.03
N MET A 66 -7.18 15.52 -1.51
CA MET A 66 -6.62 16.24 -2.66
C MET A 66 -5.19 16.74 -2.38
N GLN A 67 -4.96 17.31 -1.19
CA GLN A 67 -3.63 17.74 -0.77
C GLN A 67 -2.63 16.58 -0.70
N TYR A 68 -3.03 15.41 -0.20
CA TYR A 68 -2.15 14.23 -0.20
C TYR A 68 -1.78 13.78 -1.61
N ALA A 69 -2.72 13.83 -2.56
CA ALA A 69 -2.44 13.50 -3.95
C ALA A 69 -1.41 14.47 -4.56
N ASP A 70 -1.54 15.77 -4.30
CA ASP A 70 -0.59 16.77 -4.79
C ASP A 70 0.79 16.59 -4.16
N ARG A 71 0.85 16.39 -2.84
CA ARG A 71 2.10 16.10 -2.11
C ARG A 71 2.78 14.84 -2.67
N LEU A 72 2.05 13.77 -2.95
CA LEU A 72 2.63 12.56 -3.56
C LEU A 72 3.34 12.85 -4.88
N LEU A 73 2.77 13.70 -5.73
CA LEU A 73 3.36 14.07 -7.01
C LEU A 73 4.59 14.97 -6.84
N VAL A 74 4.54 15.92 -5.90
CA VAL A 74 5.71 16.76 -5.55
C VAL A 74 6.86 15.89 -5.05
N TRP A 75 6.61 15.01 -4.07
CA TRP A 75 7.63 14.10 -3.56
C TRP A 75 8.18 13.16 -4.63
N LYS A 76 7.33 12.66 -5.54
CA LYS A 76 7.75 11.87 -6.70
C LYS A 76 8.71 12.66 -7.58
N GLU A 77 8.37 13.91 -7.92
CA GLU A 77 9.21 14.75 -8.77
C GLU A 77 10.58 15.00 -8.15
N GLN A 78 10.64 15.29 -6.85
CA GLN A 78 11.92 15.49 -6.18
C GLN A 78 12.75 14.21 -6.13
N LEU A 79 12.10 13.08 -5.87
CA LEU A 79 12.77 11.79 -5.92
C LEU A 79 13.31 11.51 -7.33
N GLU A 80 12.56 11.80 -8.40
CA GLU A 80 13.05 11.68 -9.78
C GLU A 80 14.28 12.54 -10.05
N ARG A 81 14.29 13.79 -9.56
CA ARG A 81 15.43 14.69 -9.70
C ARG A 81 16.67 14.13 -9.00
N VAL A 82 16.51 13.50 -7.84
CA VAL A 82 17.62 12.83 -7.14
C VAL A 82 18.05 11.55 -7.86
N LEU A 83 17.10 10.74 -8.34
CA LEU A 83 17.40 9.50 -9.07
C LEU A 83 18.18 9.75 -10.37
N ARG A 84 17.99 10.90 -11.04
CA ARG A 84 18.75 11.29 -12.24
C ARG A 84 20.24 11.55 -11.97
N LEU A 85 20.63 11.77 -10.71
CA LEU A 85 22.02 11.99 -10.31
C LEU A 85 22.75 10.66 -10.02
N LEU A 86 22.03 9.54 -10.02
CA LEU A 86 22.60 8.25 -9.69
C LEU A 86 23.25 7.61 -10.92
N GLY A 87 24.33 6.87 -10.67
CA GLY A 87 24.96 6.04 -11.69
C GLY A 87 24.13 4.79 -12.02
N GLU A 88 24.50 4.09 -13.09
CA GLU A 88 23.81 2.87 -13.54
C GLU A 88 23.81 1.77 -12.47
N GLU A 89 24.94 1.56 -11.78
CA GLU A 89 25.07 0.62 -10.67
C GLU A 89 24.08 0.90 -9.53
N GLU A 90 23.95 2.17 -9.15
CA GLU A 90 23.08 2.59 -8.05
C GLU A 90 21.60 2.43 -8.45
N LEU A 91 21.27 2.80 -9.68
CA LEU A 91 19.93 2.59 -10.23
C LEU A 91 19.57 1.11 -10.31
N PHE A 92 20.52 0.24 -10.67
CA PHE A 92 20.33 -1.21 -10.67
C PHE A 92 19.98 -1.72 -9.26
N LEU A 93 20.70 -1.28 -8.23
CA LEU A 93 20.41 -1.67 -6.84
C LEU A 93 18.99 -1.26 -6.41
N LEU A 94 18.55 -0.05 -6.78
CA LEU A 94 17.19 0.42 -6.49
C LEU A 94 16.13 -0.34 -7.27
N GLU A 95 16.38 -0.59 -8.55
CA GLU A 95 15.48 -1.34 -9.41
C GLU A 95 15.30 -2.77 -8.88
N TYR A 96 16.39 -3.38 -8.42
CA TYR A 96 16.36 -4.72 -7.86
C TYR A 96 15.62 -4.79 -6.51
N LYS A 97 15.95 -3.90 -5.57
CA LYS A 97 15.39 -3.95 -4.21
C LYS A 97 13.98 -3.37 -4.10
N TYR A 98 13.75 -2.18 -4.65
CA TYR A 98 12.55 -1.38 -4.38
C TYR A 98 11.54 -1.38 -5.54
N PHE A 99 11.99 -1.15 -6.77
CA PHE A 99 11.09 -0.90 -7.89
C PHE A 99 10.58 -2.17 -8.56
N ARG A 100 11.46 -3.17 -8.69
CA ARG A 100 11.21 -4.52 -9.24
C ARG A 100 10.54 -4.54 -10.61
N ARG A 101 10.83 -3.58 -11.50
CA ARG A 101 10.29 -3.63 -12.87
C ARG A 101 11.13 -4.60 -13.68
N ARG A 102 10.62 -5.84 -13.80
CA ARG A 102 11.29 -6.95 -14.49
C ARG A 102 11.84 -6.58 -15.88
N ARG A 103 11.09 -5.80 -16.67
CA ARG A 103 11.54 -5.36 -18.00
C ARG A 103 12.81 -4.51 -17.96
N LYS A 104 12.96 -3.63 -16.95
CA LYS A 104 14.16 -2.82 -16.77
C LYS A 104 15.33 -3.65 -16.23
N LEU A 105 15.05 -4.60 -15.34
CA LEU A 105 16.06 -5.51 -14.81
C LEU A 105 16.67 -6.39 -15.90
N ILE A 106 15.87 -6.96 -16.80
CA ILE A 106 16.37 -7.80 -17.91
C ILE A 106 17.32 -7.00 -18.81
N GLY A 107 17.00 -5.73 -19.10
CA GLY A 107 17.89 -4.86 -19.89
C GLY A 107 19.17 -4.43 -19.15
N MET A 108 19.23 -4.59 -17.82
CA MET A 108 20.39 -4.28 -16.98
C MET A 108 21.16 -5.54 -16.56
N GLU A 109 20.61 -6.73 -16.77
CA GLU A 109 21.26 -8.02 -16.44
C GLU A 109 22.49 -8.29 -17.31
N GLU A 110 22.57 -7.75 -18.53
CA GLU A 110 23.77 -7.81 -19.36
C GLU A 110 24.94 -7.02 -18.75
N ALA A 111 24.64 -6.01 -17.92
CA ALA A 111 25.62 -5.26 -17.12
C ALA A 111 25.86 -5.92 -15.74
N ALA A 112 25.74 -7.24 -15.63
CA ALA A 112 25.84 -7.99 -14.37
C ALA A 112 27.06 -7.56 -13.54
N PHE A 113 26.80 -6.77 -12.51
CA PHE A 113 27.84 -6.32 -11.59
C PHE A 113 28.24 -7.47 -10.66
N PRO A 114 29.52 -7.88 -10.62
CA PRO A 114 29.98 -8.90 -9.68
C PRO A 114 29.94 -8.34 -8.26
N LEU A 115 28.83 -8.57 -7.55
CA LEU A 115 28.62 -8.12 -6.18
C LEU A 115 28.53 -9.33 -5.26
N SER A 116 29.41 -9.37 -4.25
CA SER A 116 29.24 -10.26 -3.10
C SER A 116 28.09 -9.77 -2.22
N GLU A 117 27.45 -10.66 -1.46
CA GLU A 117 26.32 -10.31 -0.58
C GLU A 117 26.68 -9.18 0.41
N ARG A 118 27.88 -9.25 1.01
CA ARG A 118 28.38 -8.21 1.93
C ARG A 118 28.54 -6.86 1.23
N SER A 119 29.08 -6.85 0.01
CA SER A 119 29.25 -5.62 -0.78
C SER A 119 27.90 -5.02 -1.18
N TYR A 120 26.91 -5.87 -1.51
CA TYR A 120 25.55 -5.45 -1.84
C TYR A 120 24.89 -4.71 -0.67
N PHE A 121 24.87 -5.31 0.53
CA PHE A 121 24.21 -4.67 1.68
C PHE A 121 24.91 -3.37 2.12
N ARG A 122 26.24 -3.31 2.00
CA ARG A 122 27.00 -2.09 2.28
C ARG A 122 26.64 -0.98 1.29
N ARG A 123 26.72 -1.26 -0.01
CA ARG A 123 26.34 -0.30 -1.07
C ARG A 123 24.88 0.13 -0.97
N GLN A 124 23.99 -0.78 -0.60
CA GLN A 124 22.58 -0.45 -0.39
C GLN A 124 22.37 0.54 0.75
N ARG A 125 23.15 0.43 1.83
CA ARG A 125 23.12 1.37 2.96
C ARG A 125 23.71 2.73 2.57
N GLU A 126 24.88 2.72 1.94
CA GLU A 126 25.53 3.94 1.42
C GLU A 126 24.60 4.69 0.45
N LEU A 127 23.87 3.96 -0.39
CA LEU A 127 22.91 4.54 -1.33
C LEU A 127 21.70 5.18 -0.63
N LEU A 128 21.18 4.56 0.44
CA LEU A 128 20.10 5.16 1.23
C LEU A 128 20.55 6.46 1.92
N GLU A 129 21.77 6.45 2.45
CA GLU A 129 22.37 7.64 3.06
C GLU A 129 22.56 8.75 2.02
N LYS A 130 23.15 8.43 0.86
CA LYS A 130 23.30 9.36 -0.27
C LYS A 130 21.95 9.96 -0.69
N LEU A 131 20.92 9.13 -0.88
CA LEU A 131 19.58 9.60 -1.22
C LEU A 131 19.00 10.52 -0.15
N SER A 132 19.18 10.19 1.13
CA SER A 132 18.70 11.02 2.23
C SER A 132 19.37 12.39 2.25
N VAL A 133 20.69 12.46 2.03
CA VAL A 133 21.45 13.70 1.98
C VAL A 133 20.99 14.56 0.81
N GLU A 134 20.81 13.97 -0.36
CA GLU A 134 20.36 14.70 -1.55
C GLU A 134 18.91 15.20 -1.46
N LEU A 135 18.03 14.45 -0.79
CA LEU A 135 16.67 14.91 -0.49
C LEU A 135 16.66 16.02 0.57
N ASN A 136 17.45 15.87 1.64
CA ASN A 136 17.59 16.89 2.69
C ASN A 136 18.12 18.23 2.13
N LYS A 137 19.10 18.20 1.22
CA LYS A 137 19.60 19.42 0.54
C LYS A 137 18.52 20.19 -0.21
N ARG A 138 17.42 19.52 -0.57
CA ARG A 138 16.28 20.09 -1.28
C ARG A 138 15.13 20.48 -0.33
N GLY A 139 15.29 20.29 0.98
CA GLY A 139 14.25 20.52 1.98
C GLY A 139 13.24 19.36 2.10
N TYR A 140 13.59 18.16 1.60
CA TYR A 140 12.71 16.99 1.65
C TYR A 140 13.24 15.96 2.64
N GLY A 141 13.27 16.35 3.92
CA GLY A 141 13.78 15.52 4.98
C GLY A 141 12.74 14.65 5.67
N ARG A 142 13.18 14.06 6.78
CA ARG A 142 12.35 13.17 7.60
C ARG A 142 11.16 13.91 8.18
N GLU A 143 11.39 15.11 8.72
CA GLU A 143 10.35 15.88 9.42
C GLU A 143 9.28 16.34 8.45
N GLU A 144 9.69 16.84 7.28
CA GLU A 144 8.81 17.27 6.21
C GLU A 144 7.98 16.10 5.69
N PHE A 145 8.60 14.92 5.54
CA PHE A 145 7.87 13.71 5.15
C PHE A 145 6.73 13.38 6.11
N PHE A 146 6.99 13.42 7.42
CA PHE A 146 5.94 13.13 8.40
C PHE A 146 4.91 14.24 8.49
N CYS A 147 5.32 15.51 8.42
CA CYS A 147 4.39 16.63 8.34
C CYS A 147 3.44 16.51 7.12
N ASP A 148 3.97 16.06 5.98
CA ASP A 148 3.21 15.92 4.75
C ASP A 148 2.29 14.68 4.73
N PHE A 149 2.62 13.61 5.45
CA PHE A 149 1.96 12.31 5.32
C PHE A 149 1.47 11.66 6.62
N GLU A 150 1.51 12.34 7.77
CA GLU A 150 1.08 11.78 9.07
C GLU A 150 -0.31 11.13 9.03
N GLY A 151 -1.28 11.78 8.38
CA GLY A 151 -2.63 11.24 8.21
C GLY A 151 -2.82 10.34 6.97
N PHE A 152 -1.79 10.16 6.15
CA PHE A 152 -1.89 9.39 4.90
C PHE A 152 -1.55 7.92 5.10
N SER A 153 -2.60 7.13 5.36
CA SER A 153 -2.49 5.71 5.73
C SER A 153 -1.59 4.85 4.81
N PRO A 154 -1.60 4.97 3.46
CA PRO A 154 -0.78 4.12 2.60
C PRO A 154 0.72 4.22 2.86
N LEU A 155 1.27 5.42 3.05
CA LEU A 155 2.69 5.61 3.34
C LEU A 155 3.01 5.28 4.79
N MET A 156 2.16 5.69 5.73
CA MET A 156 2.36 5.40 7.14
C MET A 156 2.37 3.90 7.43
N ARG A 157 1.53 3.10 6.74
CA ARG A 157 1.57 1.63 6.82
C ARG A 157 2.89 1.05 6.35
N ILE A 158 3.53 1.64 5.33
CA ILE A 158 4.86 1.23 4.89
C ILE A 158 5.87 1.54 5.98
N CYS A 159 5.88 2.77 6.52
CA CYS A 159 6.76 3.16 7.63
C CYS A 159 6.61 2.25 8.85
N SER A 160 5.38 1.97 9.30
CA SER A 160 5.13 1.06 10.42
C SER A 160 5.63 -0.36 10.13
N ALA A 161 5.43 -0.87 8.92
CA ALA A 161 5.95 -2.19 8.53
C ALA A 161 7.49 -2.22 8.54
N LEU A 162 8.15 -1.12 8.14
CA LEU A 162 9.61 -1.00 8.18
C LEU A 162 10.13 -0.98 9.62
N GLY A 163 9.54 -0.18 10.52
CA GLY A 163 9.94 -0.11 11.93
C GLY A 163 9.73 -1.43 12.69
N GLN A 164 8.72 -2.22 12.30
CA GLN A 164 8.48 -3.56 12.86
C GLN A 164 9.41 -4.65 12.27
N GLY A 165 10.28 -4.31 11.31
CA GLY A 165 11.14 -5.29 10.62
C GLY A 165 10.38 -6.20 9.65
N LEU A 166 9.15 -5.84 9.29
CA LEU A 166 8.27 -6.60 8.38
C LEU A 166 8.50 -6.25 6.91
N GLU A 167 9.70 -5.76 6.55
CA GLU A 167 10.09 -5.46 5.17
C GLU A 167 9.86 -6.66 4.24
N ARG A 168 10.13 -7.88 4.73
CA ARG A 168 9.87 -9.12 3.98
C ARG A 168 8.41 -9.24 3.52
N ARG A 169 7.44 -8.80 4.33
CA ARG A 169 6.01 -8.81 3.97
C ARG A 169 5.67 -7.81 2.87
N LEU A 170 6.34 -6.64 2.85
CA LEU A 170 6.19 -5.66 1.77
C LEU A 170 6.71 -6.21 0.44
N VAL A 171 7.79 -6.99 0.52
CA VAL A 171 8.49 -7.62 -0.61
C VAL A 171 7.75 -8.85 -1.14
N GLU A 172 7.21 -9.71 -0.26
CA GLU A 172 6.48 -10.94 -0.62
C GLU A 172 5.18 -10.66 -1.37
N ARG A 173 4.48 -9.56 -1.03
CA ARG A 173 3.30 -9.10 -1.79
C ARG A 173 3.65 -8.62 -3.21
N ARG A 174 4.94 -8.43 -3.53
CA ARG A 174 5.45 -7.93 -4.81
C ARG A 174 6.30 -9.02 -5.50
N ASN A 175 5.62 -10.05 -6.02
CA ASN A 175 6.12 -11.12 -6.90
C ASN A 175 7.64 -11.38 -6.87
N GLY A 176 8.04 -12.41 -6.12
CA GLY A 176 9.43 -12.80 -5.86
C GLY A 176 10.24 -13.14 -7.11
N GLY A 177 11.24 -12.31 -7.40
CA GLY A 177 12.50 -12.72 -8.03
C GLY A 177 13.61 -12.52 -7.01
N ARG A 178 14.46 -13.52 -6.79
CA ARG A 178 15.69 -13.40 -5.99
C ARG A 178 16.88 -13.46 -6.94
N MET A 179 17.83 -12.55 -6.78
CA MET A 179 19.17 -12.61 -7.36
C MET A 179 19.89 -13.82 -6.78
N ARG A 180 20.61 -14.53 -7.65
CA ARG A 180 21.58 -15.54 -7.24
C ARG A 180 22.92 -14.82 -7.15
N PHE A 181 23.51 -14.79 -5.97
CA PHE A 181 24.90 -14.37 -5.83
C PHE A 181 25.78 -15.50 -6.39
N LYS A 182 26.86 -15.16 -7.09
CA LYS A 182 27.91 -16.13 -7.44
C LYS A 182 28.76 -16.32 -6.19
N ASP A 183 28.81 -17.56 -5.71
CA ASP A 183 29.77 -17.96 -4.70
C ASP A 183 31.11 -18.18 -5.40
N ASP A 184 32.01 -17.19 -5.34
CA ASP A 184 33.38 -17.31 -5.85
C ASP A 184 34.26 -18.12 -4.90
N GLN A 185 33.79 -19.31 -4.50
CA GLN A 185 34.59 -20.34 -3.82
C GLN A 185 34.15 -21.73 -4.29
N ASN A 186 34.48 -22.05 -5.54
CA ASN A 186 34.95 -23.37 -6.02
C ASN A 186 34.88 -23.37 -7.55
N SER A 187 36.00 -23.00 -8.16
CA SER A 187 36.25 -23.25 -9.57
C SER A 187 36.45 -24.75 -9.80
N SER A 188 35.38 -25.45 -10.20
CA SER A 188 35.45 -26.74 -10.87
C SER A 188 34.37 -26.79 -11.94
N ALA A 189 34.81 -26.83 -13.20
CA ALA A 189 33.94 -26.96 -14.36
C ALA A 189 33.17 -28.28 -14.33
N SER A 190 31.85 -28.22 -14.49
CA SER A 190 31.11 -29.23 -15.25
C SER A 190 29.88 -28.59 -15.88
N GLY A 191 29.76 -28.76 -17.20
CA GLY A 191 28.52 -28.48 -17.91
C GLY A 191 27.44 -29.44 -17.43
N GLY A 192 26.26 -28.91 -17.17
CA GLY A 192 25.10 -29.68 -16.75
C GLY A 192 23.89 -28.78 -16.81
N GLU A 193 22.94 -29.20 -17.64
CA GLU A 193 21.63 -28.60 -17.81
C GLU A 193 21.01 -28.21 -16.47
N GLY A 194 20.38 -27.03 -16.41
CA GLY A 194 19.80 -26.47 -15.20
C GLY A 194 18.74 -27.38 -14.59
N GLU A 195 19.17 -28.28 -13.71
CA GLU A 195 18.33 -29.06 -12.82
C GLU A 195 17.51 -28.11 -11.96
N ARG A 196 16.20 -28.09 -12.25
CA ARG A 196 15.17 -27.54 -11.39
C ARG A 196 15.11 -28.38 -10.13
N PHE A 197 15.82 -27.98 -9.08
CA PHE A 197 15.63 -28.62 -7.78
C PHE A 197 14.20 -28.37 -7.25
N PRO A 198 13.57 -29.40 -6.64
CA PRO A 198 12.13 -29.58 -6.61
C PRO A 198 11.41 -28.66 -5.61
N ARG A 199 10.16 -28.35 -5.97
CA ARG A 199 9.15 -27.77 -5.08
C ARG A 199 8.99 -28.67 -3.84
N ARG A 200 9.34 -28.17 -2.66
CA ARG A 200 8.91 -28.78 -1.39
C ARG A 200 7.41 -28.55 -1.25
N MET A 201 6.62 -29.54 -1.66
CA MET A 201 5.18 -29.61 -1.46
C MET A 201 4.88 -29.46 0.04
N LYS A 202 4.03 -28.49 0.38
CA LYS A 202 3.31 -28.54 1.65
C LYS A 202 2.04 -29.32 1.39
N ASN A 203 1.88 -30.41 2.12
CA ASN A 203 0.75 -31.32 2.06
C ASN A 203 -0.57 -30.54 2.18
N ALA A 204 -1.45 -30.73 1.21
CA ALA A 204 -2.86 -30.40 1.34
C ALA A 204 -3.47 -31.44 2.27
N MET A 205 -3.81 -31.03 3.49
CA MET A 205 -4.60 -31.86 4.39
C MET A 205 -6.07 -31.59 4.08
N ALA A 206 -6.70 -32.53 3.39
CA ALA A 206 -8.14 -32.53 3.16
C ALA A 206 -8.85 -32.80 4.49
N ALA A 207 -9.48 -31.76 5.06
CA ALA A 207 -10.44 -31.93 6.14
C ALA A 207 -11.82 -32.07 5.52
N THR A 208 -12.30 -33.31 5.41
CA THR A 208 -13.71 -33.63 5.23
C THR A 208 -14.44 -33.23 6.52
N ALA A 209 -15.15 -32.10 6.49
CA ALA A 209 -16.16 -31.78 7.50
C ALA A 209 -17.53 -32.16 6.93
N ALA A 210 -18.18 -33.12 7.57
CA ALA A 210 -19.57 -33.45 7.36
C ALA A 210 -20.44 -32.24 7.74
N MET A 211 -21.27 -31.78 6.80
CA MET A 211 -22.28 -30.75 7.05
C MET A 211 -23.54 -31.45 7.57
N PRO A 212 -24.08 -31.08 8.75
CA PRO A 212 -25.45 -31.41 9.09
C PRO A 212 -26.40 -30.52 8.29
N THR A 213 -27.41 -31.18 7.72
CA THR A 213 -28.52 -30.62 6.96
C THR A 213 -29.46 -29.88 7.90
N GLU A 214 -29.44 -28.56 7.92
CA GLU A 214 -30.55 -27.76 8.46
C GLU A 214 -30.99 -26.71 7.43
N SER A 215 -32.17 -26.97 6.89
CA SER A 215 -32.93 -26.16 5.96
C SER A 215 -33.42 -24.87 6.61
N ALA A 216 -32.91 -23.72 6.16
CA ALA A 216 -33.45 -22.40 6.47
C ALA A 216 -34.16 -21.83 5.24
N ALA A 217 -35.42 -21.49 5.44
CA ALA A 217 -36.39 -21.05 4.46
C ALA A 217 -35.96 -19.77 3.72
N ILE A 218 -36.15 -19.81 2.40
CA ILE A 218 -36.03 -18.67 1.48
C ILE A 218 -37.26 -17.78 1.70
N CYS A 219 -37.07 -16.60 2.28
CA CYS A 219 -38.08 -15.55 2.28
C CYS A 219 -38.24 -15.04 0.84
N GLN A 220 -39.39 -15.32 0.23
CA GLN A 220 -39.84 -14.64 -0.98
C GLN A 220 -40.54 -13.32 -0.63
N PRO A 221 -40.49 -12.32 -1.52
CA PRO A 221 -41.24 -11.07 -1.36
C PRO A 221 -42.71 -11.30 -1.69
N GLU A 222 -43.61 -11.04 -0.74
CA GLU A 222 -45.04 -11.04 -1.01
C GLU A 222 -45.42 -9.84 -1.88
N GLY A 223 -45.83 -10.16 -3.11
CA GLY A 223 -46.55 -9.28 -4.00
C GLY A 223 -48.05 -9.30 -3.71
N LEU A 224 -48.69 -8.18 -4.03
CA LEU A 224 -50.13 -7.94 -4.04
C LEU A 224 -50.92 -9.06 -4.75
N SER A 225 -52.05 -9.44 -4.16
CA SER A 225 -53.28 -9.67 -4.93
C SER A 225 -54.52 -9.58 -4.03
N ASP A 226 -55.48 -8.81 -4.53
CA ASP A 226 -56.82 -8.54 -4.00
C ASP A 226 -57.66 -9.80 -3.73
N SER A 227 -58.51 -9.76 -2.69
CA SER A 227 -59.98 -9.89 -2.88
C SER A 227 -60.76 -9.96 -1.56
N ALA A 228 -61.67 -8.99 -1.44
CA ALA A 228 -63.06 -9.09 -1.00
C ALA A 228 -63.42 -9.64 0.40
N GLY A 229 -64.06 -8.77 1.19
CA GLY A 229 -65.13 -9.18 2.11
C GLY A 229 -65.39 -8.22 3.27
N SER A 230 -66.30 -7.25 3.06
CA SER A 230 -67.35 -6.71 3.96
C SER A 230 -67.09 -6.74 5.49
N VAL A 231 -67.24 -5.65 6.25
CA VAL A 231 -68.55 -5.09 6.68
C VAL A 231 -68.42 -3.62 7.12
N ALA A 232 -69.45 -2.87 6.73
CA ALA A 232 -69.95 -1.55 7.10
C ALA A 232 -69.53 -0.86 8.41
N GLY A 233 -69.46 0.49 8.35
CA GLY A 233 -69.88 1.33 9.48
C GLY A 233 -69.43 2.80 9.52
N VAL A 234 -70.17 3.69 8.84
CA VAL A 234 -70.68 5.00 9.33
C VAL A 234 -69.73 6.22 9.54
N SER A 235 -70.05 7.30 8.78
CA SER A 235 -70.01 8.77 9.08
C SER A 235 -68.73 9.46 9.57
N SER A 236 -68.47 10.74 9.35
CA SER A 236 -68.97 11.84 8.50
C SER A 236 -68.10 13.07 8.83
N ALA A 237 -68.08 14.04 7.91
CA ALA A 237 -67.71 15.46 8.11
C ALA A 237 -66.22 15.86 8.09
N GLY A 238 -65.88 16.70 7.10
CA GLY A 238 -64.81 17.71 7.20
C GLY A 238 -65.23 18.88 8.12
N PRO A 239 -64.69 20.11 8.01
CA PRO A 239 -63.95 20.67 6.88
C PRO A 239 -62.72 21.53 7.23
N GLU A 240 -62.15 22.09 6.16
CA GLU A 240 -61.67 23.46 5.99
C GLU A 240 -60.28 23.93 6.42
N VAL A 241 -59.62 24.41 5.36
CA VAL A 241 -58.47 25.29 5.23
C VAL A 241 -58.87 26.72 5.61
N SER A 242 -58.02 27.45 6.34
CA SER A 242 -57.80 28.86 5.99
C SER A 242 -56.44 29.38 6.44
N VAL A 243 -55.79 30.00 5.47
CA VAL A 243 -54.51 30.70 5.50
C VAL A 243 -54.73 32.10 6.07
N ARG A 244 -53.70 32.65 6.73
CA ARG A 244 -53.53 34.09 6.94
C ARG A 244 -52.37 34.59 6.11
#